data_AF-G1SQD0-F1
#
_entry.id   AF-G1SQD0-F1
#
_cell.length_a   1.000
_cell.length_b   1.000
_cell.length_c   1.000
_cell.angle_alpha   90.00
_cell.angle_beta   90.00
_cell.angle_gamma   90.00
#
_symmetry.space_group_name_H-M   'P 1'
#
loop_
_entity.id
_entity.type
_entity.pdbx_description
1 polymer ?
#
loop_
_entity_poly.entity_id
_entity_poly.type
_entity_poly.pdbx_seq_one_letter_code
_entity_poly.pdbx_strand_id
1 'polypeptide(L)'
;MQKNSKRNSNSRAPALELNSVDAEKERNKSQNNFVELLPLEVTFKIFSQLDIRSLCRASVTCRSWNYAIRNCDSLWKPHCLTVRTVCQREIDGDLERGYSWRVILLRNYQKSKVKHEWLSGRYSNISSPVSLPEKIMYPMDADTWGEILEAELER
;
A
#
# COMPACT_ATOMS: atom_id res chain seq x y z
N MET A 1 -25.20 -22.18 76.92
CA MET A 1 -25.15 -22.75 75.56
C MET A 1 -24.67 -21.66 74.59
N GLN A 2 -23.68 -22.00 73.76
CA GLN A 2 -23.24 -21.37 72.48
C GLN A 2 -22.96 -19.84 72.47
N LYS A 3 -21.72 -19.36 72.55
CA LYS A 3 -20.67 -19.19 71.50
C LYS A 3 -21.11 -18.42 70.23
N ASN A 4 -20.49 -17.25 70.01
CA ASN A 4 -19.87 -16.73 68.76
C ASN A 4 -19.45 -15.26 69.01
N SER A 5 -18.20 -14.89 69.30
CA SER A 5 -16.99 -14.81 68.45
C SER A 5 -17.18 -14.05 67.12
N LYS A 6 -16.72 -12.79 67.08
CA LYS A 6 -15.75 -12.27 66.09
C LYS A 6 -15.37 -10.80 66.38
N ARG A 7 -14.12 -10.60 66.81
CA ARG A 7 -13.34 -9.38 66.60
C ARG A 7 -13.09 -9.24 65.09
N ASN A 8 -13.18 -8.03 64.51
CA ASN A 8 -12.00 -7.45 63.83
C ASN A 8 -12.17 -5.95 63.58
N SER A 9 -11.20 -5.20 64.10
CA SER A 9 -10.78 -3.88 63.65
C SER A 9 -10.11 -3.98 62.27
N ASN A 10 -10.26 -2.96 61.42
CA ASN A 10 -9.26 -2.52 60.42
C ASN A 10 -9.75 -1.18 59.83
N SER A 11 -9.18 -0.07 60.28
CA SER A 11 -8.06 0.63 59.62
C SER A 11 -8.44 1.16 58.23
N ARG A 12 -8.75 2.46 58.23
CA ARG A 12 -9.03 3.28 57.05
C ARG A 12 -7.74 3.34 56.22
N ALA A 13 -7.71 2.66 55.09
CA ALA A 13 -6.64 2.80 54.11
C ALA A 13 -6.67 4.23 53.52
N PRO A 14 -5.51 4.88 53.30
CA PRO A 14 -5.48 6.17 52.64
C PRO A 14 -5.80 5.97 51.15
N ALA A 15 -6.60 6.88 50.61
CA ALA A 15 -6.85 6.95 49.18
C ALA A 15 -5.50 7.12 48.46
N LEU A 16 -5.10 6.12 47.68
CA LEU A 16 -4.10 6.31 46.64
C LEU A 16 -4.71 7.28 45.63
N GLU A 17 -4.30 8.54 45.71
CA GLU A 17 -4.37 9.43 44.56
C GLU A 17 -3.55 8.79 43.45
N LEU A 18 -4.25 8.18 42.50
CA LEU A 18 -3.70 7.77 41.21
C LEU A 18 -3.26 9.04 40.49
N ASN A 19 -1.95 9.32 40.55
CA ASN A 19 -1.32 10.39 39.81
C ASN A 19 -1.69 10.28 38.32
N SER A 20 -2.50 11.22 37.85
CA SER A 20 -2.94 11.33 36.45
C SER A 20 -1.78 11.56 35.47
N VAL A 21 -0.59 11.88 35.98
CA VAL A 21 0.62 12.18 35.20
C VAL A 21 1.22 10.91 34.56
N ASP A 22 1.06 9.73 35.19
CA ASP A 22 1.56 8.47 34.62
C ASP A 22 0.65 7.94 33.49
N ALA A 23 -0.65 8.26 33.53
CA ALA A 23 -1.60 7.88 32.48
C ALA A 23 -1.36 8.66 31.17
N GLU A 24 -0.87 9.89 31.24
CA GLU A 24 -0.50 10.69 30.06
C GLU A 24 0.86 10.29 29.48
N LYS A 25 1.78 9.77 30.31
CA LYS A 25 3.09 9.28 29.88
C LYS A 25 3.00 7.93 29.16
N GLU A 26 2.02 7.10 29.51
CA GLU A 26 1.68 5.83 28.83
C GLU A 26 0.93 6.03 27.51
N ARG A 27 0.11 7.10 27.38
CA ARG A 27 -0.62 7.42 26.13
C ARG A 27 0.30 7.74 24.95
N ASN A 28 1.50 8.27 25.22
CA ASN A 28 2.47 8.61 24.18
C ASN A 28 3.41 7.44 23.79
N LYS A 29 3.27 6.28 24.44
CA LYS A 29 4.15 5.12 24.23
C LYS A 29 3.53 4.01 23.36
N SER A 30 2.26 4.11 23.00
CA SER A 30 1.49 2.98 22.50
C SER A 30 0.56 3.28 21.31
N GLN A 31 0.99 4.10 20.35
CA GLN A 31 0.63 3.75 18.96
C GLN A 31 1.55 2.62 18.53
N ASN A 32 1.32 1.42 19.10
CA ASN A 32 2.15 0.27 18.82
C ASN A 32 2.03 -0.06 17.33
N ASN A 33 3.15 0.06 16.63
CA ASN A 33 3.23 -0.26 15.21
C ASN A 33 2.87 -1.73 15.00
N PHE A 34 1.78 -2.02 14.28
CA PHE A 34 1.35 -3.41 14.06
C PHE A 34 2.42 -4.26 13.38
N VAL A 35 3.29 -3.66 12.56
CA VAL A 35 4.40 -4.37 11.88
C VAL A 35 5.42 -4.91 12.89
N GLU A 36 5.52 -4.30 14.08
CA GLU A 36 6.40 -4.74 15.16
C GLU A 36 5.70 -5.73 16.12
N LEU A 37 4.37 -5.78 16.10
CA LEU A 37 3.56 -6.63 16.97
C LEU A 37 3.10 -7.93 16.30
N LEU A 38 2.83 -7.90 15.01
CA LEU A 38 2.24 -9.01 14.26
C LEU A 38 3.33 -9.83 13.57
N PRO A 39 3.12 -11.15 13.40
CA PRO A 39 3.96 -11.97 12.53
C PRO A 39 4.05 -11.38 11.12
N LEU A 40 5.18 -11.62 10.44
CA LEU A 40 5.45 -11.08 9.12
C LEU A 40 4.41 -11.52 8.09
N GLU A 41 3.91 -12.74 8.20
CA GLU A 41 2.90 -13.31 7.31
C GLU A 41 1.58 -12.53 7.38
N VAL A 42 1.14 -12.18 8.59
CA VAL A 42 -0.08 -11.38 8.82
C VAL A 42 0.14 -9.96 8.32
N THR A 43 1.30 -9.38 8.63
CA THR A 43 1.69 -8.06 8.14
C THR A 43 1.67 -7.99 6.61
N PHE A 44 2.25 -8.97 5.92
CA PHE A 44 2.22 -9.04 4.47
C PHE A 44 0.81 -9.26 3.92
N LYS A 45 -0.04 -10.05 4.60
CA LYS A 45 -1.44 -10.23 4.21
C LYS A 45 -2.24 -8.93 4.30
N ILE A 46 -1.96 -8.08 5.29
CA ILE A 46 -2.55 -6.75 5.42
C ILE A 46 -2.08 -5.86 4.27
N PHE A 47 -0.77 -5.77 4.04
CA PHE A 47 -0.22 -4.94 2.96
C PHE A 47 -0.63 -5.42 1.56
N SER A 48 -0.87 -6.71 1.36
CA SER A 48 -1.32 -7.25 0.07
C SER A 48 -2.73 -6.82 -0.32
N GLN A 49 -3.51 -6.23 0.60
CA GLN A 49 -4.84 -5.67 0.29
C GLN A 49 -4.77 -4.23 -0.25
N LEU A 50 -3.61 -3.57 -0.17
CA LEU A 50 -3.45 -2.19 -0.57
C LEU A 50 -3.28 -2.08 -2.09
N ASP A 51 -3.86 -1.02 -2.67
CA ASP A 51 -3.52 -0.64 -4.04
C ASP A 51 -2.10 -0.06 -4.11
N ILE A 52 -1.54 0.00 -5.32
CA ILE A 52 -0.16 0.43 -5.56
C ILE A 52 0.13 1.81 -4.93
N ARG A 53 -0.83 2.75 -4.99
CA ARG A 53 -0.65 4.09 -4.41
C ARG A 53 -0.61 4.05 -2.90
N SER A 54 -1.52 3.29 -2.27
CA SER A 54 -1.53 3.12 -0.82
C SER A 54 -0.31 2.35 -0.33
N LEU A 55 0.17 1.35 -1.07
CA LEU A 55 1.39 0.61 -0.74
C LEU A 55 2.64 1.50 -0.81
N CYS A 56 2.74 2.37 -1.84
CA CYS A 56 3.80 3.38 -1.92
C CYS A 56 3.76 4.35 -0.74
N ARG A 57 2.57 4.84 -0.37
CA ARG A 57 2.38 5.72 0.80
C ARG A 57 2.74 5.01 2.10
N ALA A 58 2.30 3.77 2.27
CA ALA A 58 2.64 2.92 3.41
C ALA A 58 4.16 2.71 3.51
N SER A 59 4.86 2.56 2.39
CA SER A 59 6.32 2.37 2.40
C SER A 59 7.10 3.58 2.94
N VAL A 60 6.52 4.77 2.97
CA VAL A 60 7.19 6.01 3.43
C VAL A 60 6.74 6.47 4.82
N THR A 61 5.92 5.70 5.53
CA THR A 61 5.40 6.09 6.86
C THR A 61 6.47 6.02 7.95
N CYS A 62 7.19 4.90 8.06
CA CYS A 62 8.27 4.71 9.02
C CYS A 62 9.29 3.67 8.53
N ARG A 63 10.43 3.54 9.22
CA ARG A 63 11.52 2.61 8.83
C ARG A 63 11.07 1.14 8.85
N SER A 64 10.27 0.75 9.85
CA SER A 64 9.77 -0.60 10.00
C SER A 64 8.85 -1.00 8.84
N TRP A 65 7.90 -0.13 8.47
CA TRP A 65 7.03 -0.34 7.31
C TRP A 65 7.82 -0.33 6.00
N ASN A 66 8.78 0.60 5.86
CA ASN A 66 9.65 0.67 4.70
C ASN A 66 10.37 -0.66 4.46
N TYR A 67 10.94 -1.24 5.53
CA TYR A 67 11.66 -2.52 5.47
C TYR A 67 10.72 -3.68 5.12
N ALA A 68 9.56 -3.78 5.78
CA ALA A 68 8.59 -4.82 5.52
C ALA A 68 8.04 -4.77 4.08
N ILE A 69 7.78 -3.57 3.56
CA ILE A 69 7.13 -3.40 2.25
C ILE A 69 8.14 -3.48 1.09
N ARG A 70 9.29 -2.79 1.17
CA ARG A 70 10.19 -2.63 0.01
C ARG A 70 10.92 -3.88 -0.40
N ASN A 71 11.19 -4.78 0.55
CA ASN A 71 12.00 -5.98 0.34
C ASN A 71 11.14 -7.24 0.07
N CYS A 72 9.82 -7.10 0.03
CA CYS A 72 8.90 -8.22 -0.10
C CYS A 72 8.33 -8.31 -1.52
N ASP A 73 8.96 -9.11 -2.37
CA ASP A 73 8.55 -9.28 -3.77
C ASP A 73 7.13 -9.84 -3.93
N SER A 74 6.64 -10.62 -2.97
CA SER A 74 5.27 -11.16 -3.01
C SER A 74 4.19 -10.07 -2.91
N LEU A 75 4.51 -8.89 -2.37
CA LEU A 75 3.61 -7.73 -2.39
C LEU A 75 3.56 -7.07 -3.77
N TRP A 76 4.70 -6.97 -4.46
CA TRP A 76 4.81 -6.23 -5.71
C TRP A 76 4.49 -7.06 -6.95
N LYS A 77 4.82 -8.36 -6.93
CA LYS A 77 4.64 -9.27 -8.06
C LYS A 77 3.20 -9.32 -8.56
N PRO A 78 2.15 -9.48 -7.72
CA PRO A 78 0.76 -9.51 -8.21
C PRO A 78 0.39 -8.23 -8.97
N HIS A 79 0.74 -7.05 -8.44
CA HIS A 79 0.51 -5.78 -9.10
C HIS A 79 1.26 -5.65 -10.44
N CYS A 80 2.49 -6.17 -10.48
CA CYS A 80 3.29 -6.19 -11.71
C CYS A 80 2.66 -7.09 -12.78
N LEU A 81 2.11 -8.24 -12.38
CA LEU A 81 1.39 -9.13 -13.29
C LEU A 81 0.10 -8.50 -13.83
N THR A 82 -0.62 -7.72 -13.01
CA THR A 82 -1.76 -6.93 -13.50
C THR A 82 -1.30 -5.92 -14.55
N VAL A 83 -0.22 -5.18 -14.30
CA VAL A 83 0.35 -4.21 -15.25
C VAL A 83 0.85 -4.88 -16.54
N ARG A 84 1.39 -6.10 -16.44
CA ARG A 84 1.86 -6.91 -17.58
C ARG A 84 0.78 -7.18 -18.62
N THR A 85 -0.49 -7.24 -18.22
CA THR A 85 -1.61 -7.43 -19.18
C THR A 85 -1.72 -6.30 -20.20
N VAL A 86 -1.22 -5.10 -19.86
CA VAL A 86 -1.25 -3.92 -20.72
C VAL A 86 0.14 -3.62 -21.31
N CYS A 87 1.19 -3.79 -20.51
CA CYS A 87 2.58 -3.48 -20.89
C CYS A 87 3.45 -4.74 -20.90
N GLN A 88 3.06 -5.76 -21.68
CA GLN A 88 3.76 -7.05 -21.65
C GLN A 88 5.23 -6.91 -22.05
N ARG A 89 5.50 -6.24 -23.19
CA ARG A 89 6.84 -6.06 -23.74
C ARG A 89 7.78 -5.36 -22.77
N GLU A 90 7.32 -4.29 -22.11
CA GLU A 90 8.15 -3.53 -21.19
C GLU A 90 8.46 -4.31 -19.91
N ILE A 91 7.46 -5.02 -19.37
CA ILE A 91 7.63 -5.82 -18.16
C ILE A 91 8.55 -7.02 -18.42
N ASP A 92 8.36 -7.71 -19.54
CA ASP A 92 9.19 -8.87 -19.91
C ASP A 92 10.65 -8.43 -20.17
N GLY A 93 10.85 -7.28 -20.85
CA GLY A 93 12.19 -6.71 -21.05
C GLY A 93 12.87 -6.26 -19.76
N ASP A 94 12.13 -5.75 -18.76
CA ASP A 94 12.70 -5.42 -17.45
C ASP A 94 13.00 -6.67 -16.60
N LEU A 95 12.23 -7.74 -16.76
CA LEU A 95 12.51 -9.05 -16.14
C LEU A 95 13.81 -9.65 -16.69
N GLU A 96 14.01 -9.62 -18.00
CA GLU A 96 15.25 -10.08 -18.65
C GLU A 96 16.48 -9.32 -18.17
N ARG A 97 16.32 -8.03 -17.82
CA ARG A 97 17.38 -7.19 -17.24
C ARG A 97 17.64 -7.47 -15.76
N GLY A 98 16.86 -8.34 -15.12
CA GLY A 98 17.05 -8.75 -13.72
C GLY A 98 16.62 -7.71 -12.68
N TYR A 99 15.70 -6.81 -13.02
CA TYR A 99 15.16 -5.86 -12.03
C TYR A 99 14.22 -6.55 -11.02
N SER A 100 14.13 -6.02 -9.80
CA SER A 100 13.16 -6.50 -8.81
C SER A 100 11.73 -6.08 -9.15
N TRP A 101 10.73 -6.86 -8.74
CA TRP A 101 9.31 -6.60 -9.05
C TRP A 101 8.86 -5.19 -8.69
N ARG A 102 9.35 -4.65 -7.57
CA ARG A 102 9.08 -3.27 -7.16
C ARG A 102 9.62 -2.25 -8.17
N VAL A 103 10.86 -2.43 -8.63
CA VAL A 103 11.50 -1.52 -9.58
C VAL A 103 10.78 -1.59 -10.93
N ILE A 104 10.50 -2.80 -11.40
CA ILE A 104 9.74 -3.03 -12.64
C ILE A 104 8.40 -2.32 -12.59
N LEU A 105 7.63 -2.50 -11.50
CA LEU A 105 6.33 -1.88 -11.36
C LEU A 105 6.43 -0.35 -11.39
N LEU A 106 7.35 0.24 -10.62
CA LEU A 106 7.50 1.70 -10.54
C LEU A 106 7.88 2.33 -11.88
N ARG A 107 8.72 1.66 -12.69
CA ARG A 107 9.12 2.14 -14.01
C ARG A 107 7.96 2.14 -15.00
N ASN A 108 7.09 1.13 -14.92
CA ASN A 108 6.05 0.89 -15.92
C ASN A 108 4.66 1.37 -15.50
N TYR A 109 4.45 1.75 -14.24
CA TYR A 109 3.13 2.09 -13.71
C TYR A 109 2.45 3.27 -14.42
N GLN A 110 3.19 4.34 -14.70
CA GLN A 110 2.62 5.50 -15.37
C GLN A 110 2.33 5.20 -16.84
N LYS A 111 3.25 4.51 -17.52
CA LYS A 111 3.06 4.05 -18.90
C LYS A 111 1.81 3.17 -19.02
N SER A 112 1.68 2.19 -18.14
CA SER A 112 0.57 1.24 -18.17
C SER A 112 -0.77 1.88 -17.87
N LYS A 113 -0.83 2.84 -16.94
CA LYS A 113 -2.05 3.62 -16.72
C LYS A 113 -2.49 4.36 -17.96
N VAL A 114 -1.59 5.13 -18.57
CA VAL A 114 -1.94 5.90 -19.77
C VAL A 114 -2.36 4.98 -20.90
N LYS A 115 -1.59 3.91 -21.15
CA LYS A 115 -1.90 2.93 -22.19
C LYS A 115 -3.25 2.25 -21.95
N HIS A 116 -3.54 1.85 -20.72
CA HIS A 116 -4.83 1.26 -20.36
C HIS A 116 -6.01 2.20 -20.63
N GLU A 117 -5.89 3.49 -20.30
CA GLU A 117 -6.97 4.46 -20.57
C GLU A 117 -7.21 4.67 -22.07
N TRP A 118 -6.16 4.59 -22.90
CA TRP A 118 -6.32 4.59 -24.36
C TRP A 118 -7.01 3.29 -24.83
N LEU A 119 -6.50 2.13 -24.42
CA LEU A 119 -7.04 0.83 -24.83
C LEU A 119 -8.45 0.56 -24.31
N SER A 120 -8.86 1.18 -23.19
CA SER A 120 -10.25 1.10 -22.72
C SER A 120 -11.23 1.88 -23.60
N GLY A 121 -10.73 2.73 -24.49
CA GLY A 121 -11.51 3.60 -25.35
C GLY A 121 -12.01 4.86 -24.64
N ARG A 122 -11.46 5.21 -23.47
CA ARG A 122 -11.82 6.44 -22.75
C ARG A 122 -11.58 7.69 -23.60
N TYR A 123 -10.60 7.62 -24.49
CA TYR A 123 -10.20 8.69 -25.39
C TYR A 123 -10.55 8.39 -26.86
N SER A 124 -11.47 7.45 -27.11
CA SER A 124 -12.03 7.26 -28.45
C SER A 124 -12.92 8.47 -28.80
N ASN A 125 -12.99 8.81 -30.09
CA ASN A 125 -13.85 9.89 -30.61
C ASN A 125 -13.66 11.27 -29.94
N ILE A 126 -12.41 11.65 -29.67
CA ILE A 126 -12.08 13.00 -29.16
C ILE A 126 -12.57 14.05 -30.16
N SER A 127 -13.57 14.83 -29.76
CA SER A 127 -14.15 15.92 -30.57
C SER A 127 -13.58 17.30 -30.21
N SER A 128 -12.83 17.40 -29.10
CA SER A 128 -12.27 18.66 -28.65
C SER A 128 -11.00 18.47 -27.81
N PRO A 129 -10.01 19.38 -27.86
CA PRO A 129 -8.81 19.30 -27.02
C PRO A 129 -9.09 19.23 -25.51
N VAL A 130 -10.22 19.77 -25.04
CA VAL A 130 -10.60 19.73 -23.61
C VAL A 130 -11.03 18.36 -23.12
N SER A 131 -11.33 17.41 -24.01
CA SER A 131 -11.65 16.03 -23.62
C SER A 131 -10.40 15.19 -23.37
N LEU A 132 -9.21 15.73 -23.65
CA LEU A 132 -7.94 15.11 -23.30
C LEU A 132 -7.52 15.48 -21.87
N PRO A 133 -6.87 14.59 -21.13
CA PRO A 133 -6.35 14.91 -19.79
C PRO A 133 -5.22 15.94 -19.87
N GLU A 134 -5.37 17.07 -19.17
CA GLU A 134 -4.36 18.14 -19.14
C GLU A 134 -2.98 17.72 -18.62
N LYS A 135 -2.90 16.63 -17.82
CA LYS A 135 -1.71 16.33 -17.00
C LYS A 135 -1.25 14.87 -17.02
N ILE A 136 -1.83 14.03 -17.89
CA ILE A 136 -1.64 12.57 -17.83
C ILE A 136 -1.12 12.01 -19.15
N MET A 137 -0.30 12.74 -19.89
CA MET A 137 0.42 12.16 -21.01
C MET A 137 1.79 11.67 -20.52
N TYR A 138 2.02 10.36 -20.62
CA TYR A 138 3.34 9.76 -20.44
C TYR A 138 3.97 9.61 -21.83
N PRO A 139 5.24 10.03 -22.03
CA PRO A 139 5.89 9.86 -23.33
C PRO A 139 6.06 8.36 -23.63
N MET A 140 5.55 7.95 -24.79
CA MET A 140 5.63 6.56 -25.26
C MET A 140 6.37 6.50 -26.59
N ASP A 141 7.03 5.36 -26.82
CA ASP A 141 7.71 5.03 -28.07
C ASP A 141 6.70 4.74 -29.20
N ALA A 142 7.21 4.77 -30.44
CA ALA A 142 6.42 4.55 -31.65
C ALA A 142 5.69 3.21 -31.64
N ASP A 143 6.33 2.13 -31.18
CA ASP A 143 5.72 0.80 -31.13
C ASP A 143 4.49 0.81 -30.20
N THR A 144 4.62 1.42 -29.02
CA THR A 144 3.51 1.51 -28.06
C THR A 144 2.33 2.31 -28.62
N TRP A 145 2.60 3.41 -29.33
CA TRP A 145 1.54 4.16 -30.01
C TRP A 145 0.93 3.36 -31.18
N GLY A 146 1.74 2.57 -31.90
CA GLY A 146 1.27 1.66 -32.93
C GLY A 146 0.28 0.64 -32.39
N GLU A 147 0.58 0.01 -31.25
CA GLU A 147 -0.34 -0.94 -30.59
C GLU A 147 -1.67 -0.28 -30.18
N ILE A 148 -1.64 0.97 -29.69
CA ILE A 148 -2.85 1.73 -29.35
C ILE A 148 -3.66 2.05 -30.60
N LEU A 149 -3.00 2.48 -31.67
CA LEU A 149 -3.66 2.84 -32.94
C LEU A 149 -4.33 1.62 -33.56
N GLU A 150 -3.66 0.48 -33.59
CA GLU A 150 -4.21 -0.77 -34.12
C GLU A 150 -5.45 -1.20 -33.34
N ALA A 151 -5.40 -1.16 -32.00
CA ALA A 151 -6.55 -1.47 -31.16
C ALA A 151 -7.74 -0.50 -31.34
N GLU A 152 -7.50 0.75 -31.75
CA GLU A 152 -8.57 1.71 -32.05
C GLU A 152 -9.16 1.48 -33.45
N LEU A 153 -8.35 1.06 -34.43
CA LEU A 153 -8.81 0.73 -35.78
C LEU A 153 -9.69 -0.54 -35.83
N GLU A 154 -9.44 -1.49 -34.91
CA GLU A 154 -10.21 -2.74 -34.80
C GLU A 154 -11.55 -2.61 -34.05
N ARG A 155 -11.83 -1.44 -33.44
CA ARG A 155 -12.99 -1.21 -32.59
C ARG A 155 -14.27 -0.88 -33.38
#